data_AF-A0A415SS72-F1
#
_entry.id   AF-A0A415SS72-F1
#
_cell.length_a   1.000
_cell.length_b   1.000
_cell.length_c   1.000
_cell.angle_alpha   90.00
_cell.angle_beta   90.00
_cell.angle_gamma   90.00
#
_symmetry.space_group_name_H-M   'P 1'
#
loop_
_entity.id
_entity.type
_entity.pdbx_description
1 polymer ?
#
loop_
_entity_poly.entity_id
_entity_poly.type
_entity_poly.pdbx_seq_one_letter_code
_entity_poly.pdbx_strand_id
1 'polypeptide(L)'
;MLKKGIYENIINQEVERDIQEAESQQLVCLREQIDAAESPKILADYLAKAIRQKLEDTEDMHDRMTLVNRILAEYGLVEEVQIADTSNLLMEVMTQQKNLLQKHSHSETVRPQSGFRVSNLFTGGNSVLSLGEEIRREIASADEIYFIVSSNPQLSSSASFL
;
A
#
# COMPACT_ATOMS: atom_id res chain seq x y z
N MET A 1 24.37 9.68 -3.62
CA MET A 1 25.60 9.09 -3.04
C MET A 1 25.27 7.84 -2.24
N LEU A 2 25.83 6.70 -2.65
CA LEU A 2 25.71 5.41 -1.97
C LEU A 2 26.56 5.36 -0.69
N LYS A 3 26.00 4.79 0.37
CA LYS A 3 26.72 4.47 1.62
C LYS A 3 27.18 3.01 1.61
N LYS A 4 28.10 2.61 2.50
CA LYS A 4 28.42 1.18 2.67
C LYS A 4 27.23 0.46 3.28
N GLY A 5 26.79 -0.63 2.66
CA GLY A 5 25.61 -1.39 3.10
C GLY A 5 25.15 -2.39 2.05
N ILE A 6 24.08 -3.12 2.38
CA ILE A 6 23.38 -4.03 1.47
C ILE A 6 22.21 -3.26 0.85
N TYR A 7 22.01 -3.45 -0.45
CA TYR A 7 20.97 -2.77 -1.22
C TYR A 7 20.19 -3.77 -2.04
N GLU A 8 18.88 -3.52 -2.15
CA GLU A 8 17.96 -4.22 -3.05
C GLU A 8 17.24 -3.16 -3.90
N ASN A 9 17.96 -2.57 -4.84
CA ASN A 9 17.46 -1.49 -5.68
C ASN A 9 17.62 -1.83 -7.17
N ILE A 10 16.65 -1.42 -7.98
CA ILE A 10 16.83 -1.36 -9.42
C ILE A 10 17.89 -0.30 -9.73
N ILE A 11 18.83 -0.65 -10.62
CA ILE A 11 19.84 0.28 -11.12
C ILE A 11 19.20 1.18 -12.19
N ASN A 12 18.60 2.29 -11.76
CA ASN A 12 18.14 3.34 -12.65
C ASN A 12 19.30 4.32 -12.98
N GLN A 13 19.02 5.37 -13.75
CA GLN A 13 20.06 6.33 -14.16
C GLN A 13 20.72 7.07 -12.98
N GLU A 14 20.00 7.30 -11.89
CA GLU A 14 20.55 7.94 -10.69
C GLU A 14 21.46 6.98 -9.93
N VAL A 15 20.99 5.77 -9.68
CA VAL A 15 21.77 4.69 -9.03
C VAL A 15 23.02 4.37 -9.86
N GLU A 16 22.93 4.36 -11.18
CA GLU A 16 24.08 4.14 -12.07
C GLU A 16 25.14 5.24 -11.90
N ARG A 17 24.74 6.52 -11.82
CA ARG A 17 25.67 7.62 -11.54
C ARG A 17 26.31 7.50 -10.15
N ASP A 18 25.49 7.16 -9.17
CA ASP A 18 25.95 6.94 -7.79
C ASP A 18 26.93 5.76 -7.67
N ILE A 19 26.73 4.68 -8.44
CA ILE A 19 27.66 3.54 -8.56
C ILE A 19 28.98 4.01 -9.16
N GLN A 20 28.94 4.75 -10.28
CA GLN A 20 30.15 5.25 -10.94
C GLN A 20 30.96 6.17 -10.02
N GLU A 21 30.28 7.04 -9.27
CA GLU A 21 30.92 7.89 -8.27
C GLU A 21 31.57 7.05 -7.16
N ALA A 22 30.85 6.06 -6.62
CA ALA A 22 31.38 5.16 -5.59
C ALA A 22 32.60 4.35 -6.07
N GLU A 23 32.55 3.80 -7.28
CA GLU A 23 33.65 3.05 -7.89
C GLU A 23 34.88 3.95 -8.14
N SER A 24 34.67 5.23 -8.50
CA SER A 24 35.77 6.21 -8.60
C SER A 24 36.46 6.49 -7.27
N GLN A 25 35.75 6.30 -6.15
CA GLN A 25 36.26 6.41 -4.78
C GLN A 25 36.79 5.08 -4.23
N GLN A 26 37.12 4.12 -5.11
CA GLN A 26 37.67 2.81 -4.78
C GLN A 26 36.71 1.92 -3.95
N LEU A 27 35.39 2.17 -4.03
CA LEU A 27 34.38 1.21 -3.54
C LEU A 27 34.09 0.15 -4.61
N VAL A 28 33.60 -1.00 -4.17
CA VAL A 28 33.16 -2.08 -5.08
C VAL A 28 31.64 -2.21 -4.98
N CYS A 29 30.95 -2.06 -6.11
CA CYS A 29 29.50 -2.21 -6.21
C CYS A 29 29.18 -3.58 -6.82
N LEU A 30 28.73 -4.52 -6.00
CA LEU A 30 28.27 -5.83 -6.46
C LEU A 30 26.90 -5.69 -7.16
N ARG A 31 26.73 -6.41 -8.27
CA ARG A 31 25.51 -6.41 -9.09
C ARG A 31 25.07 -7.85 -9.28
N GLU A 32 23.79 -8.10 -9.07
CA GLU A 32 23.18 -9.41 -9.32
C GLU A 32 22.13 -9.27 -10.43
N GLN A 33 21.92 -10.35 -11.20
CA GLN A 33 20.86 -10.37 -12.18
C GLN A 33 19.50 -10.42 -11.47
N ILE A 34 18.51 -9.72 -12.02
CA ILE A 34 17.14 -9.82 -11.53
C ILE A 34 16.65 -11.24 -11.77
N ASP A 35 16.17 -11.89 -10.71
CA ASP A 35 15.55 -13.21 -10.82
C ASP A 35 14.32 -13.15 -11.74
N ALA A 36 14.22 -14.10 -12.66
CA ALA A 36 13.16 -14.09 -13.67
C ALA A 36 11.75 -14.26 -13.05
N ALA A 37 11.63 -15.04 -11.97
CA ALA A 37 10.35 -15.27 -11.30
C ALA A 37 9.93 -14.06 -10.44
N GLU A 38 10.88 -13.32 -9.88
CA GLU A 38 10.60 -12.09 -9.13
C GLU A 38 10.48 -10.84 -10.01
N SER A 39 11.02 -10.89 -11.23
CA SER A 39 11.09 -9.75 -12.15
C SER A 39 9.75 -9.03 -12.38
N PRO A 40 8.58 -9.70 -12.54
CA PRO A 40 7.33 -8.99 -12.78
C PRO A 40 6.94 -8.12 -11.59
N LYS A 41 7.12 -8.62 -10.36
CA LYS A 41 6.80 -7.90 -9.13
C LYS A 41 7.75 -6.73 -8.92
N ILE A 42 9.06 -6.96 -9.04
CA ILE A 42 10.09 -5.93 -8.87
C ILE A 42 9.87 -4.75 -9.83
N LEU A 43 9.60 -5.05 -11.11
CA LEU A 43 9.37 -4.03 -12.13
C LEU A 43 8.04 -3.30 -11.94
N ALA A 44 6.97 -4.02 -11.57
CA ALA A 44 5.69 -3.40 -11.26
C ALA A 44 5.78 -2.46 -10.06
N ASP A 45 6.47 -2.86 -8.99
CA ASP A 45 6.68 -2.02 -7.80
C ASP A 45 7.51 -0.78 -8.12
N TYR A 46 8.53 -0.90 -8.96
CA TYR A 46 9.31 0.24 -9.43
C TYR A 46 8.48 1.21 -10.27
N LEU A 47 7.70 0.70 -11.23
CA LEU A 47 6.81 1.51 -12.05
C LEU A 47 5.74 2.20 -11.18
N ALA A 48 5.15 1.48 -10.23
CA ALA A 48 4.16 2.04 -9.31
C ALA A 48 4.72 3.20 -8.49
N LYS A 49 5.97 3.09 -7.99
CA LYS A 49 6.66 4.19 -7.29
C LYS A 49 6.83 5.42 -8.20
N ALA A 50 7.26 5.21 -9.45
CA ALA A 50 7.47 6.30 -10.40
C ALA A 50 6.15 7.01 -10.78
N ILE A 51 5.10 6.24 -11.09
CA ILE A 51 3.77 6.78 -11.41
C ILE A 51 3.18 7.50 -10.19
N ARG A 52 3.33 6.94 -8.99
CA ARG A 52 2.85 7.57 -7.75
C ARG A 52 3.46 8.94 -7.55
N GLN A 53 4.78 9.09 -7.70
CA GLN A 53 5.43 10.41 -7.62
C GLN A 53 4.82 11.39 -8.62
N LYS A 54 4.61 10.95 -9.87
CA LYS A 54 4.02 11.79 -10.90
C LYS A 54 2.57 12.21 -10.57
N LEU A 55 1.80 11.32 -9.97
CA LEU A 55 0.43 11.61 -9.51
C LEU A 55 0.43 12.57 -8.32
N GLU A 56 1.38 12.45 -7.39
CA GLU A 56 1.55 13.37 -6.27
C GLU A 56 1.88 14.79 -6.76
N ASP A 57 2.70 14.92 -7.81
CA ASP A 57 3.02 16.20 -8.48
C ASP A 57 1.87 16.78 -9.31
N THR A 58 0.82 15.99 -9.59
CA THR A 58 -0.36 16.44 -10.35
C THR A 58 -1.38 16.99 -9.36
N GLU A 59 -1.76 18.27 -9.50
CA GLU A 59 -2.64 18.94 -8.53
C GLU A 59 -4.10 18.47 -8.62
N ASP A 60 -4.62 18.39 -9.85
CA ASP A 60 -6.03 18.13 -10.09
C ASP A 60 -6.36 16.62 -10.15
N MET A 61 -7.47 16.24 -9.53
CA MET A 61 -7.91 14.84 -9.45
C MET A 61 -8.33 14.29 -10.82
N HIS A 62 -8.98 15.09 -11.66
CA HIS A 62 -9.36 14.68 -13.01
C HIS A 62 -8.12 14.48 -13.89
N ASP A 63 -7.10 15.33 -13.76
CA ASP A 63 -5.81 15.17 -14.44
C ASP A 63 -5.08 13.89 -14.01
N ARG A 64 -5.09 13.56 -12.71
CA ARG A 64 -4.56 12.28 -12.19
C ARG A 64 -5.25 11.08 -12.84
N MET A 65 -6.57 11.07 -12.89
CA MET A 65 -7.32 9.96 -13.51
C MET A 65 -7.09 9.88 -15.03
N THR A 66 -6.99 11.02 -15.69
CA THR A 66 -6.68 11.10 -17.13
C THR A 66 -5.30 10.54 -17.43
N LEU A 67 -4.30 10.82 -16.59
CA LEU A 67 -2.97 10.22 -16.69
C LEU A 67 -3.03 8.69 -16.60
N VAL A 68 -3.75 8.16 -15.61
CA VAL A 68 -3.89 6.70 -15.42
C VAL A 68 -4.57 6.05 -16.61
N ASN A 69 -5.72 6.58 -17.05
CA ASN A 69 -6.44 6.04 -18.21
C ASN A 69 -5.62 6.10 -19.50
N ARG A 70 -4.77 7.13 -19.67
CA ARG A 70 -3.85 7.23 -20.80
C ARG A 70 -2.81 6.10 -20.79
N ILE A 71 -2.20 5.84 -19.63
CA ILE A 71 -1.22 4.75 -19.48
C ILE A 71 -1.88 3.40 -19.78
N LEU A 72 -3.08 3.15 -19.25
CA LEU A 72 -3.82 1.91 -19.51
C LEU A 72 -4.11 1.73 -21.02
N ALA A 73 -4.54 2.80 -21.69
CA ALA A 73 -4.84 2.75 -23.12
C ALA A 73 -3.59 2.50 -23.98
N GLU A 74 -2.47 3.12 -23.64
CA GLU A 74 -1.20 2.99 -24.38
C GLU A 74 -0.69 1.54 -24.42
N TYR A 75 -0.93 0.77 -23.35
CA TYR A 75 -0.52 -0.63 -23.26
C TYR A 75 -1.64 -1.63 -23.57
N GLY A 76 -2.76 -1.19 -24.15
CA GLY A 76 -3.85 -2.06 -24.57
C GLY A 76 -4.59 -2.75 -23.40
N LEU A 77 -4.48 -2.20 -22.19
CA LEU A 77 -5.16 -2.69 -20.99
C LEU A 77 -6.58 -2.08 -20.91
N VAL A 78 -7.43 -2.36 -21.91
CA VAL A 78 -8.71 -1.67 -22.10
C VAL A 78 -9.95 -2.56 -21.93
N GLU A 79 -11.07 -1.89 -21.63
CA GLU A 79 -12.44 -2.34 -21.28
C GLU A 79 -12.73 -2.53 -19.79
N GLU A 80 -11.97 -3.33 -19.02
CA GLU A 80 -12.37 -3.64 -17.62
C GLU A 80 -11.65 -2.79 -16.54
N VAL A 81 -10.46 -2.27 -16.82
CA VAL A 81 -9.61 -1.60 -15.81
C VAL A 81 -9.60 -0.08 -15.91
N GLN A 82 -10.28 0.50 -16.91
CA GLN A 82 -10.38 1.94 -17.05
C GLN A 82 -11.21 2.56 -15.92
N ILE A 83 -10.78 3.74 -15.47
CA ILE A 83 -11.49 4.51 -14.46
C ILE A 83 -12.72 5.15 -15.11
N ALA A 84 -13.90 4.66 -14.77
CA ALA A 84 -15.19 5.15 -15.28
C ALA A 84 -15.75 6.33 -14.46
N ASP A 85 -15.66 6.29 -13.13
CA ASP A 85 -15.98 7.41 -12.25
C ASP A 85 -14.70 8.09 -11.80
N THR A 86 -14.46 9.31 -12.29
CA THR A 86 -13.24 10.07 -12.01
C THR A 86 -13.29 10.88 -10.72
N SER A 87 -14.37 10.76 -9.94
CA SER A 87 -14.62 11.57 -8.74
C SER A 87 -14.84 10.77 -7.46
N ASN A 88 -15.32 9.53 -7.56
CA ASN A 88 -15.70 8.75 -6.39
C ASN A 88 -14.95 7.43 -6.27
N LEU A 89 -14.85 6.95 -5.04
CA LEU A 89 -14.50 5.58 -4.73
C LEU A 89 -15.78 4.83 -4.33
N LEU A 90 -15.90 3.57 -4.73
CA LEU A 90 -16.95 2.70 -4.19
C LEU A 90 -16.62 2.39 -2.73
N MET A 91 -17.41 2.95 -1.81
CA MET A 91 -17.14 2.84 -0.37
C MET A 91 -17.91 1.70 0.32
N GLU A 92 -19.14 1.42 -0.13
CA GLU A 92 -20.01 0.36 0.39
C GLU A 92 -21.06 -0.01 -0.65
N VAL A 93 -21.42 -1.30 -0.72
CA VAL A 93 -22.61 -1.79 -1.43
C VAL A 93 -23.59 -2.28 -0.38
N MET A 94 -24.82 -1.74 -0.40
CA MET A 94 -25.86 -2.10 0.56
C MET A 94 -27.24 -2.20 -0.09
N THR A 95 -28.17 -2.88 0.59
CA THR A 95 -29.56 -2.91 0.15
C THR A 95 -30.20 -1.52 0.24
N GLN A 96 -31.20 -1.27 -0.61
CA GLN A 96 -31.95 -0.02 -0.56
C GLN A 96 -32.59 0.21 0.82
N GLN A 97 -33.09 -0.85 1.46
CA GLN A 97 -33.65 -0.79 2.81
C GLN A 97 -32.62 -0.33 3.84
N LYS A 98 -31.40 -0.90 3.82
CA LYS A 98 -30.31 -0.48 4.73
C LYS A 98 -29.94 1.00 4.52
N ASN A 99 -29.86 1.44 3.27
CA ASN A 99 -29.58 2.85 2.91
C ASN A 99 -30.65 3.80 3.48
N LEU A 100 -31.93 3.46 3.32
CA LEU A 100 -33.03 4.27 3.87
C LEU A 100 -32.98 4.34 5.39
N LEU A 101 -32.78 3.21 6.06
CA LEU A 101 -32.65 3.16 7.52
C LEU A 101 -31.50 4.05 8.00
N GLN A 102 -30.31 3.91 7.41
CA GLN A 102 -29.13 4.70 7.75
C GLN A 102 -29.34 6.20 7.56
N LYS A 103 -30.00 6.61 6.46
CA LYS A 103 -30.36 8.01 6.20
C LYS A 103 -31.33 8.57 7.25
N HIS A 104 -32.32 7.80 7.67
CA HIS A 104 -33.28 8.24 8.69
C HIS A 104 -32.63 8.33 10.08
N SER A 105 -31.81 7.36 10.45
CA SER A 105 -31.12 7.34 11.75
C SER A 105 -29.85 8.17 11.80
N HIS A 106 -29.41 8.77 10.70
CA HIS A 106 -28.13 9.49 10.58
C HIS A 106 -26.95 8.64 11.05
N SER A 107 -26.95 7.36 10.68
CA SER A 107 -25.94 6.38 11.07
C SER A 107 -25.19 5.85 9.86
N GLU A 108 -23.94 5.45 10.03
CA GLU A 108 -23.11 4.86 8.99
C GLU A 108 -22.66 3.45 9.36
N THR A 109 -22.17 2.70 8.38
CA THR A 109 -21.53 1.40 8.63
C THR A 109 -20.22 1.61 9.38
N VAL A 110 -20.06 0.92 10.50
CA VAL A 110 -18.80 0.93 11.28
C VAL A 110 -17.70 0.33 10.42
N ARG A 111 -16.54 0.98 10.40
CA ARG A 111 -15.33 0.50 9.70
C ARG A 111 -14.07 0.91 10.45
N PRO A 112 -12.94 0.21 10.26
CA PRO A 112 -11.62 0.63 10.75
C PRO A 112 -11.25 2.02 10.22
N GLN A 113 -10.62 2.84 11.05
CA GLN A 113 -10.16 4.18 10.66
C GLN A 113 -8.88 4.12 9.81
N SER A 114 -8.08 3.08 10.00
CA SER A 114 -6.93 2.75 9.15
C SER A 114 -7.30 2.57 7.67
N GLY A 115 -8.54 2.19 7.39
CA GLY A 115 -8.99 1.77 6.07
C GLY A 115 -8.41 0.41 5.67
N PHE A 116 -8.87 -0.13 4.54
CA PHE A 116 -8.53 -1.50 4.10
C PHE A 116 -7.35 -1.56 3.12
N ARG A 117 -6.82 -0.41 2.70
CA ARG A 117 -5.87 -0.33 1.58
C ARG A 117 -4.41 -0.30 2.02
N VAL A 118 -4.14 -0.08 3.30
CA VAL A 118 -2.79 0.13 3.82
C VAL A 118 -2.58 -0.68 5.09
N SER A 119 -1.41 -1.31 5.20
CA SER A 119 -1.00 -1.97 6.43
C SER A 119 -0.64 -0.94 7.49
N ASN A 120 -1.15 -1.13 8.71
CA ASN A 120 -0.84 -0.26 9.85
C ASN A 120 -0.01 -1.02 10.88
N LEU A 121 1.05 -0.37 11.37
CA LEU A 121 1.91 -0.90 12.42
C LEU A 121 1.44 -0.36 13.78
N PHE A 122 1.01 -1.26 14.67
CA PHE A 122 0.59 -0.92 16.02
C PHE A 122 1.69 -1.30 17.02
N THR A 123 2.30 -0.31 17.66
CA THR A 123 3.46 -0.50 18.56
C THR A 123 3.17 -0.27 20.04
N GLY A 124 1.88 -0.20 20.44
CA GLY A 124 1.47 -0.02 21.84
C GLY A 124 1.80 1.34 22.45
N GLY A 125 2.39 2.27 21.69
CA GLY A 125 2.58 3.66 22.10
C GLY A 125 1.33 4.53 21.89
N ASN A 126 1.44 5.84 22.12
CA ASN A 126 0.36 6.81 21.91
C ASN A 126 0.12 7.08 20.41
N SER A 127 -0.28 6.06 19.64
CA SER A 127 -0.74 6.25 18.27
C SER A 127 -2.14 6.86 18.25
N VAL A 128 -2.44 7.61 17.19
CA VAL A 128 -3.78 8.17 16.93
C VAL A 128 -4.83 7.05 16.81
N LEU A 129 -4.41 5.87 16.33
CA LEU A 129 -5.24 4.67 16.20
C LEU A 129 -4.90 3.67 17.31
N SER A 130 -5.89 3.27 18.10
CA SER A 130 -5.75 2.20 19.10
C SER A 130 -5.99 0.84 18.44
N LEU A 131 -5.05 -0.10 18.58
CA LEU A 131 -5.20 -1.47 18.07
C LEU A 131 -6.50 -2.11 18.54
N GLY A 132 -6.83 -1.97 19.84
CA GLY A 132 -8.04 -2.54 20.41
C GLY A 132 -9.33 -1.93 19.86
N GLU A 133 -9.32 -0.65 19.48
CA GLU A 133 -10.46 0.00 18.82
C GLU A 133 -10.55 -0.41 17.34
N GLU A 134 -9.43 -0.50 16.64
CA GLU A 134 -9.40 -0.95 15.25
C GLU A 134 -9.89 -2.40 15.11
N ILE A 135 -9.43 -3.31 15.99
CA ILE A 135 -9.94 -4.69 16.04
C ILE A 135 -11.45 -4.70 16.29
N ARG A 136 -11.97 -3.88 17.22
CA ARG A 136 -13.43 -3.81 17.48
C ARG A 136 -14.20 -3.31 16.27
N ARG A 137 -13.68 -2.30 15.56
CA ARG A 137 -14.28 -1.79 14.32
C ARG A 137 -14.24 -2.81 13.20
N GLU A 138 -13.16 -3.59 13.12
CA GLU A 138 -12.99 -4.66 12.13
C GLU A 138 -13.99 -5.79 12.38
N ILE A 139 -14.14 -6.24 13.63
CA ILE A 139 -15.18 -7.19 14.08
C ILE A 139 -16.59 -6.71 13.72
N ALA A 140 -16.88 -5.42 13.88
CA ALA A 140 -18.20 -4.89 13.56
C ALA A 140 -18.50 -4.81 12.06
N SER A 141 -17.47 -4.87 11.20
CA SER A 141 -17.56 -4.60 9.76
C SER A 141 -17.35 -5.82 8.86
N ALA A 142 -16.77 -6.89 9.40
CA ALA A 142 -16.39 -8.08 8.64
C ALA A 142 -17.42 -9.21 8.78
N ASP A 143 -17.61 -9.98 7.70
CA ASP A 143 -18.39 -11.22 7.76
C ASP A 143 -17.64 -12.32 8.54
N GLU A 144 -16.31 -12.39 8.36
CA GLU A 144 -15.43 -13.36 9.02
C GLU A 144 -14.08 -12.73 9.36
N ILE A 145 -13.46 -13.19 10.45
CA ILE A 145 -12.14 -12.73 10.91
C ILE A 145 -11.24 -13.91 11.22
N TYR A 146 -10.02 -13.86 10.66
CA TYR A 146 -8.96 -14.81 10.94
C TYR A 146 -7.79 -14.10 11.60
N PHE A 147 -7.39 -14.58 12.79
CA PHE A 147 -6.16 -14.16 13.44
C PHE A 147 -5.09 -15.22 13.23
N ILE A 148 -4.04 -14.87 12.49
CA ILE A 148 -2.84 -15.71 12.36
C ILE A 148 -1.82 -15.18 13.37
N VAL A 149 -1.67 -15.91 14.47
CA VAL A 149 -0.72 -15.56 15.53
C VAL A 149 0.36 -16.63 15.58
N SER A 150 1.59 -16.23 15.32
CA SER A 150 2.77 -17.05 15.55
C SER A 150 3.52 -16.50 16.76
N SER A 151 3.64 -17.29 17.82
CA SER A 151 4.50 -16.97 18.96
C SER A 151 5.70 -17.91 18.97
N ASN A 152 6.87 -17.37 19.31
CA ASN A 152 8.03 -18.21 19.59
C ASN A 152 7.97 -18.62 21.08
N PRO A 153 7.75 -19.91 21.40
CA PRO A 153 7.52 -20.34 22.77
C PRO A 153 8.74 -20.21 23.69
N GLN A 154 9.93 -19.88 23.18
CA GLN A 154 11.15 -19.79 24.01
C GLN A 154 11.26 -18.53 24.91
N LEU A 155 10.24 -17.66 24.95
CA LEU A 155 10.21 -16.46 25.80
C LEU A 155 9.00 -16.37 26.75
N SER A 156 8.20 -17.43 26.91
CA SER A 156 7.07 -17.41 27.84
C SER A 156 7.50 -17.72 29.28
N SER A 157 8.17 -16.78 29.93
CA SER A 157 8.02 -16.60 31.37
C SER A 157 7.54 -15.18 31.62
N SER A 158 6.29 -15.06 32.09
CA SER A 158 5.64 -13.84 32.56
C SER A 158 4.97 -12.97 31.48
N ALA A 159 3.80 -13.42 31.00
CA ALA A 159 2.76 -12.49 30.56
C ALA A 159 1.39 -13.12 30.88
N SER A 160 0.92 -12.88 32.10
CA SER A 160 -0.47 -13.09 32.47
C SER A 160 -1.29 -11.97 31.82
N PHE A 161 -2.14 -12.31 30.85
CA PHE A 161 -3.17 -11.40 30.37
C PHE A 161 -4.39 -11.55 31.30
N LEU A 162 -4.80 -10.43 31.90
CA LEU A 162 -6.13 -10.25 32.51
C LEU A 162 -7.20 -10.20 31.42
#